data_AF-A0A9E5IJR0-F1
#
_entry.id   AF-A0A9E5IJR0-F1
#
_cell.length_a   1.000
_cell.length_b   1.000
_cell.length_c   1.000
_cell.angle_alpha   90.00
_cell.angle_beta   90.00
_cell.angle_gamma   90.00
#
_symmetry.space_group_name_H-M   'P 1'
#
loop_
_entity.id
_entity.type
_entity.pdbx_description
1 polymer ?
#
loop_
_entity_poly.entity_id
_entity_poly.type
_entity_poly.pdbx_seq_one_letter_code
_entity_poly.pdbx_strand_id
1 'polypeptide(L)'
;MALSNAQRQKLLLVPIYIALTAAGVFTLVPFAWLVCAAFKTNADIFTSNFLPLGDGFLGVAWGQLTLVNFVRLFRELGIGVALTNSVFLSATSALLATFCCSLAGYALAKFRFAGRGLVMSLVLAALVVPGSLLMAPGYKLLYDLGLLNSFAGLVLPGLTPAFGVFLFRQAMVNAVPATLIESARIDGAGEFRIFFTIVLPLVRPMIGAYLMITFLGTWNNFIGPQIVLQDPSSFPLSVAINQLRGLYGTDYGLIMSGTLISIAPVLALFLLLQKEFIAGLTSGAVKG
;
A
#
# COMPACT_ATOMS: atom_id res chain seq x y z
N MET A 1 51.30 10.29 -12.26
CA MET A 1 50.16 10.44 -13.18
C MET A 1 48.92 10.73 -12.33
N ALA A 2 48.52 11.99 -12.20
CA ALA A 2 47.38 12.35 -11.36
C ALA A 2 46.09 11.88 -12.03
N LEU A 3 45.32 11.01 -11.36
CA LEU A 3 44.00 10.57 -11.83
C LEU A 3 43.12 11.80 -12.08
N SER A 4 42.42 11.85 -13.21
CA SER A 4 41.49 12.94 -13.48
C SER A 4 40.34 12.92 -12.45
N ASN A 5 39.73 14.07 -12.16
CA ASN A 5 38.63 14.17 -11.19
C ASN A 5 37.48 13.18 -11.51
N ALA A 6 37.25 12.87 -12.79
CA ALA A 6 36.27 11.86 -13.21
C ALA A 6 36.68 10.42 -12.86
N GLN A 7 37.98 10.09 -12.92
CA GLN A 7 38.48 8.77 -12.52
C GLN A 7 38.43 8.60 -10.99
N ARG A 8 38.75 9.65 -10.22
CA ARG A 8 38.56 9.64 -8.75
C ARG A 8 37.09 9.48 -8.37
N GLN A 9 36.16 10.16 -9.04
CA GLN A 9 34.72 9.97 -8.80
C GLN A 9 34.26 8.55 -9.11
N LYS A 10 34.69 7.94 -10.23
CA LYS A 10 34.35 6.55 -10.55
C LYS A 10 34.87 5.57 -9.48
N LEU A 11 36.10 5.76 -9.00
CA LEU A 11 36.69 4.94 -7.93
C LEU A 11 35.94 5.09 -6.60
N LEU A 12 35.42 6.27 -6.27
CA LEU A 12 34.60 6.51 -5.08
C LEU A 12 33.19 5.90 -5.18
N LEU A 13 32.67 5.72 -6.40
CA LEU A 13 31.37 5.10 -6.63
C LEU A 13 31.38 3.57 -6.53
N VAL A 14 32.51 2.92 -6.81
CA VAL A 14 32.65 1.45 -6.71
C VAL A 14 32.25 0.91 -5.32
N PRO A 15 32.78 1.40 -4.18
CA PRO A 15 32.37 0.89 -2.87
C PRO A 15 30.90 1.17 -2.57
N ILE A 16 30.35 2.29 -3.06
CA ILE A 16 28.92 2.61 -2.93
C ILE A 16 28.07 1.59 -3.68
N TYR A 17 28.41 1.27 -4.93
CA TYR A 17 27.68 0.27 -5.71
C TYR A 17 27.79 -1.13 -5.10
N ILE A 18 28.95 -1.51 -4.57
CA ILE A 18 29.12 -2.79 -3.86
C ILE A 18 28.22 -2.82 -2.63
N ALA A 19 28.22 -1.76 -1.81
CA ALA A 19 27.37 -1.68 -0.62
C ALA A 19 25.87 -1.71 -0.98
N LEU A 20 25.45 -0.97 -2.00
CA LEU A 20 24.06 -0.97 -2.48
C LEU A 20 23.64 -2.33 -3.06
N THR A 21 24.54 -3.01 -3.78
CA THR A 21 24.28 -4.35 -4.32
C THR A 21 24.17 -5.37 -3.19
N ALA A 22 25.08 -5.33 -2.22
CA ALA A 22 25.05 -6.21 -1.06
C ALA A 22 23.77 -6.00 -0.23
N ALA A 23 23.40 -4.74 0.02
CA ALA A 23 22.14 -4.40 0.68
C ALA A 23 20.94 -4.91 -0.13
N GLY A 24 20.94 -4.72 -1.45
CA GLY A 24 19.91 -5.23 -2.36
C GLY A 24 19.75 -6.76 -2.27
N VAL A 25 20.84 -7.51 -2.39
CA VAL A 25 20.83 -8.98 -2.25
C VAL A 25 20.34 -9.39 -0.87
N PHE A 26 20.80 -8.73 0.19
CA PHE A 26 20.36 -9.01 1.56
C PHE A 26 18.85 -8.82 1.72
N THR A 27 18.25 -7.78 1.14
CA THR A 27 16.80 -7.56 1.20
C THR A 27 15.97 -8.61 0.48
N LEU A 28 16.57 -9.34 -0.48
CA LEU A 28 15.89 -10.41 -1.22
C LEU A 28 15.87 -11.75 -0.47
N VAL A 29 16.72 -11.92 0.54
CA VAL A 29 16.80 -13.16 1.34
C VAL A 29 15.46 -13.61 1.93
N PRO A 30 14.66 -12.77 2.63
CA PRO A 30 13.37 -13.19 3.16
C PRO A 30 12.35 -13.55 2.07
N PHE A 31 12.44 -12.93 0.89
CA PHE A 31 11.59 -13.28 -0.25
C PHE A 31 11.98 -14.63 -0.86
N ALA A 32 13.28 -14.89 -1.02
CA ALA A 32 13.77 -16.18 -1.46
C ALA A 32 13.36 -17.29 -0.48
N TRP A 33 13.45 -17.01 0.83
CA TRP A 33 12.98 -17.91 1.88
C TRP A 33 11.48 -18.18 1.76
N LEU A 34 10.66 -17.13 1.63
CA LEU A 34 9.21 -17.23 1.47
C LEU A 34 8.82 -18.06 0.24
N VAL A 35 9.47 -17.81 -0.90
CA VAL A 35 9.24 -18.59 -2.13
C VAL A 35 9.52 -20.06 -1.86
N CYS A 36 10.69 -20.40 -1.30
CA CYS A 36 11.01 -21.80 -1.03
C CYS A 36 10.04 -22.44 -0.01
N ALA A 37 9.66 -21.72 1.04
CA ALA A 37 8.74 -22.19 2.07
C ALA A 37 7.32 -22.45 1.54
N ALA A 38 6.87 -21.66 0.56
CA ALA A 38 5.54 -21.82 -0.04
C ALA A 38 5.36 -23.16 -0.79
N PHE A 39 6.44 -23.74 -1.32
CA PHE A 39 6.44 -25.03 -2.04
C PHE A 39 6.82 -26.22 -1.16
N LYS A 40 6.88 -26.06 0.17
CA LYS A 40 7.22 -27.14 1.12
C LYS A 40 6.00 -27.71 1.83
N THR A 41 6.15 -28.94 2.33
CA THR A 41 5.21 -29.47 3.33
C THR A 41 5.42 -28.76 4.68
N ASN A 42 4.42 -28.81 5.56
CA ASN A 42 4.53 -28.20 6.89
C ASN A 42 5.70 -28.81 7.71
N ALA A 43 6.02 -30.10 7.50
CA ALA A 43 7.15 -30.75 8.16
C ALA A 43 8.50 -30.19 7.66
N ASP A 44 8.65 -30.01 6.34
CA ASP A 44 9.91 -29.58 5.72
C ASP A 44 10.28 -28.12 6.03
N ILE A 45 9.29 -27.31 6.42
CA ILE A 45 9.51 -25.93 6.89
C ILE A 45 10.33 -25.92 8.19
N PHE A 46 10.16 -26.92 9.06
CA PHE A 46 10.88 -26.99 10.34
C PHE A 46 12.23 -27.70 10.26
N THR A 47 12.50 -28.43 9.18
CA THR A 47 13.75 -29.21 9.01
C THR A 47 14.79 -28.49 8.16
N SER A 48 14.39 -27.51 7.35
CA SER A 48 15.29 -26.84 6.42
C SER A 48 14.93 -25.37 6.20
N ASN A 49 15.93 -24.50 6.19
CA ASN A 49 15.70 -23.05 6.03
C ASN A 49 15.22 -22.69 4.62
N PHE A 50 15.88 -23.14 3.54
CA PHE A 50 15.52 -22.76 2.15
C PHE A 50 14.84 -23.88 1.39
N LEU A 51 15.57 -24.73 0.67
CA LEU A 51 15.03 -25.89 -0.03
C LEU A 51 15.02 -27.12 0.89
N PRO A 52 14.14 -28.10 0.67
CA PRO A 52 14.12 -29.34 1.45
C PRO A 52 15.42 -30.12 1.24
N LEU A 53 15.99 -30.64 2.33
CA LEU A 53 17.24 -31.40 2.32
C LEU A 53 16.99 -32.83 1.83
N GLY A 54 17.86 -33.37 0.98
CA GLY A 54 17.84 -34.78 0.58
C GLY A 54 18.92 -35.16 -0.41
N ASP A 55 18.83 -36.38 -0.96
CA ASP A 55 19.92 -36.98 -1.76
C ASP A 55 19.95 -36.54 -3.24
N GLY A 56 19.14 -35.54 -3.61
CA GLY A 56 19.10 -35.02 -4.97
C GLY A 56 20.27 -34.08 -5.31
N PHE A 57 20.24 -33.54 -6.53
CA PHE A 57 21.24 -32.58 -6.99
C PHE A 57 21.35 -31.39 -6.02
N LEU A 58 22.59 -31.04 -5.62
CA LEU A 58 22.92 -30.00 -4.63
C LEU A 58 22.41 -30.29 -3.20
N GLY A 59 22.11 -31.54 -2.85
CA GLY A 59 21.61 -31.90 -1.52
C GLY A 59 20.13 -31.53 -1.31
N VAL A 60 19.38 -31.39 -2.41
CA VAL A 60 17.99 -30.95 -2.41
C VAL A 60 17.05 -32.11 -2.72
N ALA A 61 16.01 -32.29 -1.90
CA ALA A 61 14.93 -33.24 -2.14
C ALA A 61 13.89 -32.66 -3.12
N TRP A 62 14.23 -32.57 -4.40
CA TRP A 62 13.36 -31.98 -5.45
C TRP A 62 11.95 -32.60 -5.51
N GLY A 63 11.80 -33.88 -5.18
CA GLY A 63 10.50 -34.57 -5.15
C GLY A 63 9.60 -34.19 -3.97
N GLN A 64 10.11 -33.49 -2.95
CA GLN A 64 9.32 -32.99 -1.82
C GLN A 64 8.73 -31.60 -2.07
N LEU A 65 9.15 -30.92 -3.15
CA LEU A 65 8.50 -29.68 -3.58
C LEU A 65 7.07 -29.99 -4.03
N THR A 66 6.12 -29.24 -3.50
CA THR A 66 4.70 -29.53 -3.67
C THR A 66 3.88 -28.28 -3.93
N LEU A 67 2.83 -28.44 -4.74
CA LEU A 67 1.81 -27.42 -4.99
C LEU A 67 0.54 -27.65 -4.15
N VAL A 68 0.53 -28.67 -3.29
CA VAL A 68 -0.65 -29.06 -2.51
C VAL A 68 -1.20 -27.89 -1.70
N ASN A 69 -0.33 -27.06 -1.10
CA ASN A 69 -0.76 -25.89 -0.34
C ASN A 69 -1.55 -24.91 -1.21
N PHE A 70 -1.09 -24.62 -2.43
CA PHE A 70 -1.81 -23.74 -3.37
C PHE A 70 -3.15 -24.34 -3.77
N VAL A 71 -3.19 -25.63 -4.11
CA VAL A 71 -4.44 -26.31 -4.49
C VAL A 71 -5.46 -26.24 -3.35
N ARG A 72 -5.02 -26.51 -2.12
CA ARG A 72 -5.87 -26.42 -0.90
C ARG A 72 -6.36 -24.99 -0.66
N LEU A 73 -5.50 -23.98 -0.78
CA LEU A 73 -5.91 -22.57 -0.64
C LEU A 73 -7.05 -22.18 -1.58
N PHE A 74 -6.95 -22.57 -2.86
CA PHE A 74 -7.96 -22.21 -3.85
C PHE A 74 -9.21 -23.08 -3.81
N ARG A 75 -9.08 -24.39 -3.60
CA ARG A 75 -10.21 -25.34 -3.68
C ARG A 75 -10.94 -25.52 -2.35
N GLU A 76 -10.21 -25.54 -1.24
CA GLU A 76 -10.77 -25.87 0.08
C GLU A 76 -11.06 -24.60 0.90
N LEU A 77 -10.22 -23.58 0.77
CA LEU A 77 -10.23 -22.40 1.65
C LEU A 77 -10.77 -21.12 0.97
N GLY A 78 -11.16 -21.21 -0.31
CA GLY A 78 -11.82 -20.10 -1.01
C GLY A 78 -10.97 -18.82 -1.14
N ILE A 79 -9.63 -18.93 -1.14
CA ILE A 79 -8.72 -17.77 -1.17
C ILE A 79 -8.93 -16.88 -2.40
N GLY A 80 -9.44 -17.42 -3.51
CA GLY A 80 -9.82 -16.63 -4.67
C GLY A 80 -10.83 -15.53 -4.33
N VAL A 81 -11.83 -15.83 -3.50
CA VAL A 81 -12.84 -14.84 -3.07
C VAL A 81 -12.21 -13.79 -2.15
N ALA A 82 -11.37 -14.23 -1.20
CA ALA A 82 -10.67 -13.30 -0.31
C ALA A 82 -9.69 -12.37 -1.05
N LEU A 83 -9.05 -12.88 -2.12
CA LEU A 83 -8.22 -12.10 -3.02
C LEU A 83 -9.04 -11.04 -3.76
N THR A 84 -10.20 -11.41 -4.32
CA THR A 84 -11.08 -10.45 -5.00
C THR A 84 -11.62 -9.39 -4.04
N ASN A 85 -11.99 -9.78 -2.82
CA ASN A 85 -12.42 -8.86 -1.77
C ASN A 85 -11.31 -7.87 -1.41
N SER A 86 -10.07 -8.36 -1.25
CA SER A 86 -8.91 -7.52 -0.95
C SER A 86 -8.61 -6.52 -2.07
N VAL A 87 -8.61 -6.98 -3.33
CA VAL A 87 -8.39 -6.10 -4.49
C VAL A 87 -9.49 -5.05 -4.57
N PHE A 88 -10.75 -5.46 -4.45
CA PHE A 88 -11.90 -4.56 -4.51
C PHE A 88 -11.85 -3.51 -3.40
N LEU A 89 -11.67 -3.94 -2.15
CA LEU A 89 -11.63 -3.06 -0.99
C LEU A 89 -10.47 -2.06 -1.07
N SER A 90 -9.26 -2.53 -1.39
CA SER A 90 -8.08 -1.66 -1.48
C SER A 90 -8.12 -0.73 -2.67
N ALA A 91 -8.55 -1.18 -3.84
CA ALA A 91 -8.68 -0.32 -5.02
C ALA A 91 -9.75 0.75 -4.81
N THR A 92 -10.92 0.37 -4.30
CA THR A 92 -12.03 1.31 -4.04
C THR A 92 -11.63 2.35 -2.99
N SER A 93 -11.02 1.90 -1.89
CA SER A 93 -10.53 2.80 -0.84
C SER A 93 -9.47 3.76 -1.38
N ALA A 94 -8.48 3.25 -2.13
CA ALA A 94 -7.40 4.07 -2.67
C ALA A 94 -7.91 5.11 -3.68
N LEU A 95 -8.80 4.72 -4.61
CA LEU A 95 -9.35 5.64 -5.61
C LEU A 95 -10.22 6.72 -4.98
N LEU A 96 -11.17 6.32 -4.13
CA LEU A 96 -12.09 7.27 -3.51
C LEU A 96 -11.37 8.19 -2.52
N ALA A 97 -10.47 7.65 -1.70
CA ALA A 97 -9.71 8.48 -0.76
C ALA A 97 -8.78 9.46 -1.48
N THR A 98 -8.10 9.01 -2.54
CA THR A 98 -7.27 9.89 -3.37
C THR A 98 -8.12 11.01 -3.98
N PHE A 99 -9.27 10.67 -4.54
CA PHE A 99 -10.18 11.65 -5.13
C PHE A 99 -10.67 12.67 -4.09
N CYS A 100 -11.23 12.21 -2.97
CA CYS A 100 -11.76 13.09 -1.93
C CYS A 100 -10.66 13.94 -1.25
N CYS A 101 -9.50 13.35 -0.94
CA CYS A 101 -8.37 14.09 -0.38
C CYS A 101 -7.79 15.11 -1.38
N SER A 102 -7.75 14.80 -2.67
CA SER A 102 -7.28 15.76 -3.68
C SER A 102 -8.22 16.95 -3.83
N LEU A 103 -9.55 16.75 -3.76
CA LEU A 103 -10.53 17.83 -3.73
C LEU A 103 -10.40 18.69 -2.47
N ALA A 104 -10.31 18.07 -1.29
CA ALA A 104 -10.14 18.78 -0.02
C ALA A 104 -8.80 19.55 0.02
N GLY A 105 -7.73 18.95 -0.47
CA GLY A 105 -6.43 19.57 -0.63
C GLY A 105 -6.47 20.76 -1.58
N TYR A 106 -7.19 20.64 -2.70
CA TYR A 106 -7.37 21.72 -3.68
C TYR A 106 -8.11 22.91 -3.08
N ALA A 107 -9.24 22.65 -2.39
CA ALA A 107 -9.98 23.67 -1.66
C ALA A 107 -9.10 24.39 -0.63
N LEU A 108 -8.38 23.64 0.21
CA LEU A 108 -7.50 24.18 1.25
C LEU A 108 -6.22 24.83 0.73
N ALA A 109 -5.80 24.56 -0.51
CA ALA A 109 -4.62 25.15 -1.12
C ALA A 109 -4.98 26.44 -1.89
N LYS A 110 -6.05 26.40 -2.70
CA LYS A 110 -6.30 27.41 -3.75
C LYS A 110 -7.50 28.31 -3.49
N PHE A 111 -8.42 27.93 -2.63
CA PHE A 111 -9.57 28.79 -2.29
C PHE A 111 -9.28 29.63 -1.06
N ARG A 112 -9.88 30.82 -1.01
CA ARG A 112 -9.91 31.70 0.16
C ARG A 112 -11.34 31.70 0.68
N PHE A 113 -11.54 31.18 1.89
CA PHE A 113 -12.83 31.14 2.57
C PHE A 113 -12.64 31.34 4.07
N ALA A 114 -13.68 31.86 4.74
CA ALA A 114 -13.67 32.07 6.18
C ALA A 114 -13.50 30.72 6.92
N GLY A 115 -12.58 30.66 7.89
CA GLY A 115 -12.31 29.44 8.66
C GLY A 115 -11.31 28.46 8.04
N ARG A 116 -10.73 28.75 6.86
CA ARG A 116 -9.69 27.92 6.22
C ARG A 116 -8.54 27.55 7.15
N GLY A 117 -8.09 28.50 7.98
CA GLY A 117 -7.02 28.28 8.96
C GLY A 117 -7.42 27.29 10.05
N LEU A 118 -8.64 27.43 10.60
CA LEU A 118 -9.19 26.52 11.60
C LEU A 118 -9.33 25.09 11.06
N VAL A 119 -9.87 24.94 9.84
CA VAL A 119 -9.99 23.62 9.18
C VAL A 119 -8.61 22.99 9.03
N MET A 120 -7.60 23.76 8.62
CA MET A 120 -6.24 23.25 8.52
C MET A 120 -5.67 22.83 9.88
N SER A 121 -5.89 23.62 10.93
CA SER A 121 -5.47 23.27 12.29
C SER A 121 -6.14 21.99 12.79
N LEU A 122 -7.43 21.79 12.49
CA LEU A 122 -8.15 20.55 12.81
C LEU A 122 -7.60 19.34 12.05
N VAL A 123 -7.28 19.50 10.77
CA VAL A 123 -6.60 18.45 9.98
C VAL A 123 -5.27 18.07 10.63
N LEU A 124 -4.45 19.05 11.03
CA LEU A 124 -3.17 18.79 11.69
C LEU A 124 -3.36 18.13 13.07
N ALA A 125 -4.32 18.58 13.86
CA ALA A 125 -4.63 17.98 15.16
C ALA A 125 -5.08 16.52 15.02
N ALA A 126 -5.87 16.20 14.00
CA ALA A 126 -6.33 14.85 13.71
C ALA A 126 -5.20 13.87 13.35
N LEU A 127 -4.04 14.37 12.85
CA LEU A 127 -2.87 13.52 12.59
C LEU A 127 -2.22 12.97 13.86
N VAL A 128 -2.43 13.64 15.00
CA VAL A 128 -1.84 13.24 16.30
C VAL A 128 -2.64 12.09 16.93
N VAL A 129 -3.92 11.95 16.58
CA VAL A 129 -4.80 10.94 17.16
C VAL A 129 -4.48 9.57 16.56
N PRO A 130 -4.05 8.58 17.37
CA PRO A 130 -3.77 7.24 16.87
C PRO A 130 -5.07 6.54 16.46
N GLY A 131 -5.07 5.93 15.27
CA GLY A 131 -6.26 5.25 14.74
C GLY A 131 -6.78 4.11 15.64
N SER A 132 -5.90 3.47 16.42
CA SER A 132 -6.26 2.42 17.37
C SER A 132 -7.20 2.90 18.49
N LEU A 133 -7.08 4.17 18.92
CA LEU A 133 -7.98 4.75 19.93
C LEU A 133 -9.40 4.91 19.40
N LEU A 134 -9.55 5.09 18.09
CA LEU A 134 -10.85 5.31 17.45
C LEU A 134 -11.57 4.00 17.11
N MET A 135 -10.97 2.83 17.36
CA MET A 135 -11.55 1.55 16.96
C MET A 135 -12.84 1.21 17.70
N ALA A 136 -12.84 1.29 19.03
CA ALA A 136 -14.03 1.04 19.84
C ALA A 136 -15.19 2.01 19.54
N PRO A 137 -14.99 3.35 19.56
CA PRO A 137 -16.05 4.28 19.21
C PRO A 137 -16.46 4.16 17.73
N GLY A 138 -15.51 3.87 16.82
CA GLY A 138 -15.79 3.63 15.41
C GLY A 138 -16.68 2.41 15.19
N TYR A 139 -16.42 1.29 15.88
CA TYR A 139 -17.27 0.11 15.82
C TYR A 139 -18.69 0.42 16.30
N LYS A 140 -18.84 1.12 17.44
CA LYS A 140 -20.15 1.51 17.95
C LYS A 140 -20.91 2.38 16.96
N LEU A 141 -20.24 3.35 16.33
CA LEU A 141 -20.83 4.19 15.30
C LEU A 141 -21.29 3.37 14.09
N LEU A 142 -20.47 2.45 13.59
CA LEU A 142 -20.84 1.58 12.47
C LEU A 142 -22.01 0.65 12.81
N TYR A 143 -22.06 0.15 14.04
CA TYR A 143 -23.20 -0.62 14.54
C TYR A 143 -24.48 0.22 14.52
N ASP A 144 -24.44 1.44 15.05
CA ASP A 144 -25.60 2.34 15.11
C ASP A 144 -26.09 2.76 13.71
N LEU A 145 -25.17 2.87 12.75
CA LEU A 145 -25.47 3.18 11.35
C LEU A 145 -25.88 1.95 10.52
N GLY A 146 -25.84 0.73 11.09
CA GLY A 146 -26.12 -0.50 10.35
C GLY A 146 -25.10 -0.81 9.25
N LEU A 147 -23.87 -0.32 9.39
CA LEU A 147 -22.78 -0.46 8.40
C LEU A 147 -21.80 -1.59 8.74
N LEU A 148 -22.06 -2.37 9.80
CA LEU A 148 -21.30 -3.59 10.07
C LEU A 148 -21.54 -4.63 8.98
N ASN A 149 -20.58 -5.54 8.83
CA ASN A 149 -20.57 -6.59 7.84
C ASN A 149 -20.71 -6.09 6.39
N SER A 150 -20.15 -4.90 6.11
CA SER A 150 -20.18 -4.28 4.78
C SER A 150 -18.86 -3.58 4.46
N PHE A 151 -18.43 -3.64 3.19
CA PHE A 151 -17.29 -2.86 2.73
C PHE A 151 -17.51 -1.36 2.85
N ALA A 152 -18.76 -0.88 2.80
CA ALA A 152 -19.06 0.53 3.02
C ALA A 152 -18.64 0.99 4.43
N GLY A 153 -18.81 0.13 5.45
CA GLY A 153 -18.37 0.41 6.82
C GLY A 153 -16.85 0.53 6.97
N LEU A 154 -16.08 0.02 6.01
CA LEU A 154 -14.62 0.16 5.96
C LEU A 154 -14.18 1.35 5.09
N VAL A 155 -14.83 1.55 3.93
CA VAL A 155 -14.45 2.57 2.94
C VAL A 155 -14.86 3.97 3.39
N LEU A 156 -16.11 4.15 3.86
CA LEU A 156 -16.67 5.47 4.15
C LEU A 156 -15.87 6.25 5.22
N PRO A 157 -15.50 5.65 6.37
CA PRO A 157 -14.69 6.36 7.37
C PRO A 157 -13.29 6.73 6.86
N GLY A 158 -12.78 5.98 5.87
CA GLY A 158 -11.45 6.14 5.28
C GLY A 158 -11.38 7.05 4.05
N LEU A 159 -12.45 7.76 3.68
CA LEU A 159 -12.47 8.59 2.46
C LEU A 159 -11.63 9.86 2.54
N THR A 160 -11.52 10.48 3.71
CA THR A 160 -10.79 11.74 3.87
C THR A 160 -9.90 11.73 5.09
N PRO A 161 -8.92 10.80 5.18
CA PRO A 161 -7.98 10.81 6.28
C PRO A 161 -7.18 12.11 6.26
N ALA A 162 -6.95 12.67 7.45
CA ALA A 162 -6.25 13.94 7.62
C ALA A 162 -4.89 13.97 6.91
N PHE A 163 -4.19 12.82 6.88
CA PHE A 163 -2.88 12.68 6.22
C PHE A 163 -2.97 12.92 4.71
N GLY A 164 -3.98 12.37 4.05
CA GLY A 164 -4.18 12.60 2.61
C GLY A 164 -4.52 14.04 2.30
N VAL A 165 -5.43 14.64 3.07
CA VAL A 165 -5.82 16.06 2.90
C VAL A 165 -4.60 16.97 3.07
N PHE A 166 -3.78 16.71 4.10
CA PHE A 166 -2.54 17.43 4.33
C PHE A 166 -1.56 17.29 3.15
N LEU A 167 -1.28 16.07 2.71
CA LEU A 167 -0.34 15.81 1.61
C LEU A 167 -0.76 16.48 0.31
N PHE A 168 -2.03 16.34 -0.09
CA PHE A 168 -2.52 16.98 -1.32
C PHE A 168 -2.49 18.49 -1.23
N ARG A 169 -2.83 19.07 -0.07
CA ARG A 169 -2.69 20.51 0.13
C ARG A 169 -1.25 20.95 -0.08
N GLN A 170 -0.27 20.27 0.53
CA GLN A 170 1.14 20.64 0.38
C GLN A 170 1.62 20.49 -1.06
N ALA A 171 1.29 19.37 -1.71
CA ALA A 171 1.61 19.15 -3.12
C ALA A 171 1.05 20.26 -4.00
N MET A 172 -0.21 20.65 -3.81
CA MET A 172 -0.85 21.69 -4.62
C MET A 172 -0.34 23.08 -4.30
N VAL A 173 0.02 23.39 -3.05
CA VAL A 173 0.68 24.67 -2.70
C VAL A 173 1.99 24.81 -3.47
N ASN A 174 2.80 23.74 -3.53
CA ASN A 174 4.13 23.78 -4.15
C ASN A 174 4.11 23.65 -5.67
N ALA A 175 3.30 22.74 -6.22
CA ALA A 175 3.37 22.36 -7.64
C ALA A 175 2.46 23.18 -8.57
N VAL A 176 1.47 23.91 -8.03
CA VAL A 176 0.45 24.58 -8.85
C VAL A 176 0.53 26.10 -8.67
N PRO A 177 1.16 26.84 -9.60
CA PRO A 177 1.17 28.30 -9.59
C PRO A 177 -0.24 28.90 -9.58
N ALA A 178 -0.48 29.94 -8.78
CA ALA A 178 -1.78 30.62 -8.72
C ALA A 178 -2.14 31.27 -10.07
N THR A 179 -1.14 31.80 -10.78
CA THR A 179 -1.29 32.47 -12.08
C THR A 179 -1.88 31.55 -13.15
N LEU A 180 -1.59 30.23 -13.12
CA LEU A 180 -2.18 29.27 -14.06
C LEU A 180 -3.69 29.12 -13.84
N ILE A 181 -4.13 29.11 -12.57
CA ILE A 181 -5.56 29.02 -12.22
C ILE A 181 -6.27 30.31 -12.61
N GLU A 182 -5.66 31.47 -12.33
CA GLU A 182 -6.21 32.78 -12.67
C GLU A 182 -6.35 32.96 -14.19
N SER A 183 -5.34 32.55 -14.96
CA SER A 183 -5.40 32.59 -16.43
C SER A 183 -6.53 31.71 -16.98
N ALA A 184 -6.67 30.48 -16.48
CA ALA A 184 -7.74 29.59 -16.91
C ALA A 184 -9.15 30.13 -16.58
N ARG A 185 -9.30 30.85 -15.47
CA ARG A 185 -10.56 31.54 -15.13
C ARG A 185 -10.86 32.70 -16.09
N ILE A 186 -9.85 33.47 -16.48
CA ILE A 186 -9.98 34.53 -17.49
C ILE A 186 -10.42 33.93 -18.83
N ASP A 187 -9.90 32.74 -19.19
CA ASP A 187 -10.32 31.98 -20.37
C ASP A 187 -11.71 31.31 -20.23
N GLY A 188 -12.43 31.55 -19.13
CA GLY A 188 -13.78 31.06 -18.89
C GLY A 188 -13.88 29.59 -18.47
N ALA A 189 -12.78 28.95 -18.05
CA ALA A 189 -12.82 27.58 -17.56
C ALA A 189 -13.47 27.51 -16.16
N GLY A 190 -14.48 26.64 -16.00
CA GLY A 190 -15.06 26.34 -14.69
C GLY A 190 -14.10 25.57 -13.78
N GLU A 191 -14.33 25.63 -12.46
CA GLU A 191 -13.41 25.07 -11.45
C GLU A 191 -13.15 23.56 -11.61
N PHE A 192 -14.18 22.77 -11.92
CA PHE A 192 -13.97 21.34 -12.18
C PHE A 192 -13.10 21.09 -13.41
N ARG A 193 -13.24 21.91 -14.47
CA ARG A 193 -12.37 21.82 -15.65
C ARG A 193 -10.94 22.16 -15.28
N ILE A 194 -10.71 23.24 -14.53
CA ILE A 194 -9.38 23.62 -14.04
C ILE A 194 -8.78 22.48 -13.20
N PHE A 195 -9.56 21.91 -12.29
CA PHE A 195 -9.12 20.82 -11.43
C PHE A 195 -8.65 19.60 -12.23
N PHE A 196 -9.47 19.08 -13.14
CA PHE A 196 -9.14 17.87 -13.90
C PHE A 196 -8.07 18.08 -14.99
N THR A 197 -8.04 19.26 -15.63
CA THR A 197 -7.17 19.50 -16.79
C THR A 197 -5.85 20.19 -16.46
N ILE A 198 -5.77 20.93 -15.35
CA ILE A 198 -4.57 21.69 -14.96
C ILE A 198 -4.01 21.15 -13.65
N VAL A 199 -4.84 21.10 -12.60
CA VAL A 199 -4.36 20.79 -11.24
C VAL A 199 -3.91 19.34 -11.12
N LEU A 200 -4.77 18.37 -11.46
CA LEU A 200 -4.46 16.94 -11.30
C LEU A 200 -3.21 16.50 -12.09
N PRO A 201 -3.00 16.90 -13.37
CA PRO A 201 -1.77 16.55 -14.08
C PRO A 201 -0.50 17.07 -13.42
N LEU A 202 -0.52 18.28 -12.84
CA LEU A 202 0.63 18.86 -12.15
C LEU A 202 0.96 18.14 -10.83
N VAL A 203 -0.05 17.57 -10.16
CA VAL A 203 0.15 16.79 -8.92
C VAL A 203 0.09 15.28 -9.15
N ARG A 204 0.20 14.81 -10.40
CA ARG A 204 0.17 13.38 -10.75
C ARG A 204 1.17 12.52 -9.94
N PRO A 205 2.42 12.96 -9.66
CA PRO A 205 3.30 12.22 -8.78
C PRO A 205 2.73 11.99 -7.38
N MET A 206 2.08 13.00 -6.79
CA MET A 206 1.42 12.87 -5.49
C MET A 206 0.21 11.94 -5.56
N ILE A 207 -0.56 11.98 -6.65
CA ILE A 207 -1.69 11.07 -6.87
C ILE A 207 -1.20 9.62 -6.85
N GLY A 208 -0.19 9.27 -7.64
CA GLY A 208 0.33 7.91 -7.70
C GLY A 208 0.95 7.46 -6.37
N ALA A 209 1.68 8.36 -5.70
CA ALA A 209 2.25 8.07 -4.39
C ALA A 209 1.18 7.80 -3.33
N TYR A 210 0.17 8.66 -3.24
CA TYR A 210 -0.89 8.53 -2.25
C TYR A 210 -1.84 7.35 -2.52
N LEU A 211 -2.12 7.07 -3.80
CA LEU A 211 -2.89 5.91 -4.22
C LEU A 211 -2.18 4.62 -3.78
N MET A 212 -0.87 4.51 -4.04
CA MET A 212 -0.07 3.36 -3.59
C MET A 212 -0.09 3.22 -2.06
N ILE A 213 0.16 4.30 -1.32
CA ILE A 213 0.17 4.29 0.15
C ILE A 213 -1.17 3.82 0.70
N THR A 214 -2.28 4.37 0.17
CA THR A 214 -3.62 3.99 0.62
C THR A 214 -3.96 2.55 0.24
N PHE A 215 -3.62 2.12 -0.98
CA PHE A 215 -3.83 0.74 -1.42
C PHE A 215 -3.09 -0.24 -0.51
N LEU A 216 -1.79 -0.01 -0.24
CA LEU A 216 -0.98 -0.84 0.64
C LEU A 216 -1.52 -0.83 2.08
N GLY A 217 -1.93 0.33 2.57
CA GLY A 217 -2.51 0.48 3.89
C GLY A 217 -3.77 -0.36 4.05
N THR A 218 -4.70 -0.30 3.09
CA THR A 218 -5.93 -1.10 3.10
C THR A 218 -5.65 -2.58 2.85
N TRP A 219 -4.72 -2.91 1.94
CA TRP A 219 -4.34 -4.28 1.60
C TRP A 219 -3.75 -5.04 2.79
N ASN A 220 -2.90 -4.36 3.56
CA ASN A 220 -2.26 -4.93 4.74
C ASN A 220 -3.14 -4.83 5.99
N ASN A 221 -4.26 -4.10 5.95
CA ASN A 221 -5.12 -3.94 7.12
C ASN A 221 -5.82 -5.26 7.42
N PHE A 222 -5.52 -5.80 8.60
CA PHE A 222 -6.15 -6.98 9.15
C PHE A 222 -7.21 -6.60 10.21
N ILE A 223 -6.87 -5.70 11.14
CA ILE A 223 -7.65 -5.48 12.36
C ILE A 223 -9.01 -4.83 12.03
N GLY A 224 -9.04 -3.82 11.15
CA GLY A 224 -10.28 -3.15 10.78
C GLY A 224 -11.31 -4.12 10.16
N PRO A 225 -10.95 -4.83 9.08
CA PRO A 225 -11.82 -5.83 8.48
C PRO A 225 -12.22 -6.96 9.42
N GLN A 226 -11.30 -7.45 10.28
CA GLN A 226 -11.60 -8.49 11.27
C GLN A 226 -12.71 -8.11 12.25
N ILE A 227 -12.80 -6.82 12.59
CA ILE A 227 -13.79 -6.31 13.54
C ILE A 227 -15.11 -5.96 12.85
N VAL A 228 -15.04 -5.42 11.64
CA VAL A 228 -16.23 -4.91 10.92
C VAL A 228 -16.93 -6.01 10.14
N LEU A 229 -16.20 -6.91 9.49
CA LEU A 229 -16.74 -7.99 8.69
C LEU A 229 -16.96 -9.21 9.56
N GLN A 230 -18.15 -9.82 9.45
CA GLN A 230 -18.54 -10.97 10.25
C GLN A 230 -18.68 -12.23 9.39
N ASP A 231 -19.06 -12.07 8.13
CA ASP A 231 -19.20 -13.18 7.19
C ASP A 231 -17.84 -13.58 6.59
N PRO A 232 -17.45 -14.87 6.69
CA PRO A 232 -16.19 -15.35 6.12
C PRO A 232 -16.04 -15.14 4.61
N SER A 233 -17.14 -15.16 3.87
CA SER A 233 -17.17 -14.90 2.42
C SER A 233 -16.81 -13.46 2.06
N SER A 234 -16.91 -12.53 2.99
CA SER A 234 -16.59 -11.11 2.81
C SER A 234 -15.16 -10.77 3.21
N PHE A 235 -14.44 -11.70 3.86
CA PHE A 235 -13.12 -11.42 4.39
C PHE A 235 -12.11 -11.05 3.29
N PRO A 236 -11.30 -9.99 3.48
CA PRO A 236 -10.15 -9.75 2.64
C PRO A 236 -9.06 -10.78 2.92
N LEU A 237 -8.10 -10.85 2.00
CA LEU A 237 -7.01 -11.81 2.03
C LEU A 237 -6.21 -11.79 3.34
N SER A 238 -5.94 -10.61 3.92
CA SER A 238 -5.23 -10.45 5.19
C SER A 238 -5.92 -11.19 6.35
N VAL A 239 -7.24 -11.08 6.42
CA VAL A 239 -8.08 -11.78 7.41
C VAL A 239 -8.12 -13.28 7.12
N ALA A 240 -8.38 -13.67 5.86
CA ALA A 240 -8.47 -15.07 5.47
C ALA A 240 -7.17 -15.85 5.77
N ILE A 241 -6.00 -15.25 5.49
CA ILE A 241 -4.69 -15.85 5.82
C ILE A 241 -4.51 -15.95 7.34
N ASN A 242 -4.93 -14.95 8.11
CA ASN A 242 -4.77 -14.99 9.56
C ASN A 242 -5.62 -16.10 10.20
N GLN A 243 -6.80 -16.38 9.64
CA GLN A 243 -7.68 -17.48 10.10
C GLN A 243 -7.08 -18.87 9.87
N LEU A 244 -6.02 -19.01 9.06
CA LEU A 244 -5.28 -20.27 8.89
C LEU A 244 -4.46 -20.65 10.13
N ARG A 245 -4.28 -19.72 11.07
CA ARG A 245 -3.70 -20.00 12.39
C ARG A 245 -4.77 -20.69 13.25
N GLY A 246 -4.87 -22.00 13.13
CA GLY A 246 -5.83 -22.81 13.87
C GLY A 246 -5.51 -22.92 15.36
N LEU A 247 -6.53 -23.21 16.17
CA LEU A 247 -6.43 -23.43 17.63
C LEU A 247 -5.59 -24.67 18.00
N TYR A 248 -5.56 -25.70 17.14
CA TYR A 248 -4.91 -27.00 17.40
C TYR A 248 -3.65 -27.23 16.57
N GLY A 249 -3.22 -26.25 15.77
CA GLY A 249 -2.06 -26.35 14.91
C GLY A 249 -2.08 -25.29 13.82
N THR A 250 -0.89 -24.82 13.45
CA THR A 250 -0.70 -23.89 12.32
C THR A 250 -0.09 -24.65 11.15
N ASP A 251 -0.74 -24.59 9.99
CA ASP A 251 -0.17 -25.06 8.73
C ASP A 251 0.63 -23.92 8.10
N TYR A 252 1.94 -23.89 8.38
CA TYR A 252 2.82 -22.85 7.87
C TYR A 252 2.96 -22.92 6.36
N GLY A 253 2.81 -24.10 5.73
CA GLY A 253 2.82 -24.24 4.28
C GLY A 253 1.68 -23.45 3.63
N LEU A 254 0.48 -23.54 4.19
CA LEU A 254 -0.67 -22.74 3.76
C LEU A 254 -0.47 -21.24 3.98
N ILE A 255 0.07 -20.83 5.13
CA ILE A 255 0.34 -19.41 5.39
C ILE A 255 1.39 -18.85 4.43
N MET A 256 2.48 -19.57 4.17
CA MET A 256 3.56 -19.12 3.28
C MET A 256 3.09 -19.03 1.83
N SER A 257 2.33 -20.02 1.36
CA SER A 257 1.74 -19.97 0.01
C SER A 257 0.70 -18.87 -0.14
N GLY A 258 -0.15 -18.63 0.87
CA GLY A 258 -1.10 -17.51 0.88
C GLY A 258 -0.39 -16.16 0.90
N THR A 259 0.69 -16.04 1.68
CA THR A 259 1.53 -14.84 1.74
C THR A 259 2.23 -14.59 0.42
N LEU A 260 2.70 -15.64 -0.27
CA LEU A 260 3.31 -15.48 -1.60
C LEU A 260 2.30 -14.96 -2.63
N ILE A 261 1.05 -15.46 -2.61
CA ILE A 261 -0.02 -14.97 -3.49
C ILE A 261 -0.33 -13.50 -3.21
N SER A 262 -0.31 -13.07 -1.95
CA SER A 262 -0.64 -11.69 -1.58
C SER A 262 0.35 -10.64 -2.12
N ILE A 263 1.58 -11.06 -2.47
CA ILE A 263 2.60 -10.17 -3.05
C ILE A 263 2.26 -9.79 -4.49
N ALA A 264 1.65 -10.69 -5.27
CA ALA A 264 1.50 -10.48 -6.72
C ALA A 264 0.70 -9.21 -7.10
N PRO A 265 -0.47 -8.91 -6.49
CA PRO A 265 -1.22 -7.69 -6.82
C PRO A 265 -0.51 -6.41 -6.41
N VAL A 266 0.19 -6.45 -5.27
CA VAL A 266 0.98 -5.32 -4.78
C VAL A 266 2.15 -5.03 -5.73
N LEU A 267 2.88 -6.06 -6.15
CA LEU A 267 3.99 -5.91 -7.09
C LEU A 267 3.50 -5.40 -8.45
N ALA A 268 2.38 -5.92 -8.96
CA ALA A 268 1.78 -5.45 -10.19
C ALA A 268 1.42 -3.95 -10.12
N LEU A 269 0.74 -3.52 -9.05
CA LEU A 269 0.42 -2.11 -8.85
C LEU A 269 1.68 -1.26 -8.71
N PHE A 270 2.70 -1.75 -8.01
CA PHE A 270 3.97 -1.03 -7.86
C PHE A 270 4.65 -0.82 -9.21
N LEU A 271 4.75 -1.84 -10.05
CA LEU A 271 5.34 -1.71 -11.38
C LEU A 271 4.58 -0.69 -12.26
N LEU A 272 3.26 -0.61 -12.11
CA LEU A 272 2.43 0.38 -12.81
C LEU A 272 2.65 1.82 -12.30
N LEU A 273 2.89 2.02 -11.00
CA LEU A 273 2.96 3.33 -10.36
C LEU A 273 4.36 3.75 -9.88
N GLN A 274 5.40 2.94 -10.11
CA GLN A 274 6.75 3.15 -9.56
C GLN A 274 7.33 4.53 -9.88
N LYS A 275 7.07 5.07 -11.08
CA LYS A 275 7.58 6.38 -11.49
C LYS A 275 6.95 7.49 -10.65
N GLU A 276 5.62 7.49 -10.56
CA GLU A 276 4.86 8.44 -9.75
C GLU A 276 5.16 8.27 -8.26
N PHE A 277 5.28 7.05 -7.76
CA PHE A 277 5.58 6.77 -6.36
C PHE A 277 6.95 7.33 -5.95
N ILE A 278 7.99 7.05 -6.72
CA ILE A 278 9.35 7.55 -6.47
C ILE A 278 9.39 9.09 -6.58
N ALA A 279 8.79 9.65 -7.63
CA ALA A 279 8.74 11.10 -7.83
C ALA A 279 7.92 11.82 -6.73
N GLY A 280 6.80 11.24 -6.30
CA GLY A 280 5.93 11.81 -5.27
C GLY A 280 6.62 11.86 -3.91
N LEU A 281 7.33 10.80 -3.52
CA LEU A 281 8.11 10.74 -2.26
C LEU A 281 9.28 11.72 -2.24
N THR A 282 9.90 11.98 -3.40
CA THR A 282 11.10 12.83 -3.51
C THR A 282 10.81 14.31 -3.75
N SER A 283 9.61 14.66 -4.23
CA SER A 283 9.23 16.05 -4.56
C SER A 283 9.26 17.03 -3.36
N GLY A 284 9.32 16.53 -2.12
CA GLY A 284 9.54 17.34 -0.91
C GLY A 284 10.94 17.24 -0.29
N ALA A 285 11.78 16.31 -0.77
CA ALA A 285 13.10 16.03 -0.18
C ALA A 285 14.24 16.81 -0.89
N VAL A 286 14.05 17.16 -2.16
CA VAL A 286 15.05 17.93 -2.91
C VAL A 286 14.71 19.42 -2.82
N LYS A 287 15.33 20.12 -1.86
CA LYS A 287 15.54 21.56 -2.00
C LYS A 287 16.58 21.76 -3.11
N GLY A 288 16.11 22.07 -4.31
CA GLY A 288 16.93 22.68 -5.35
C GLY A 288 17.17 24.14 -5.03
#